data_AF-N4TWM7-F1
#
_entry.id   AF-N4TWM7-F1
#
_cell.length_a   1.000
_cell.length_b   1.000
_cell.length_c   1.000
_cell.angle_alpha   90.00
_cell.angle_beta   90.00
_cell.angle_gamma   90.00
#
_symmetry.space_group_name_H-M   'P 1'
#
loop_
_entity.id
_entity.type
_entity.pdbx_description
1 polymer ?
#
loop_
_entity_poly.entity_id
_entity_poly.type
_entity_poly.pdbx_seq_one_letter_code
_entity_poly.pdbx_strand_id
1 'polypeptide(L)'
;MLLMMPAIRLVKQGNRYNVDEVGMMEGIGMNGLFLGHQSKKSVLIRQPGSRAWITILECISATGKVLRPTVIFKGKTVQQQHFPEDLDFLDDWEFACSDKGWTSNKLALVWLRKVFIPSTQPENPKEPRLLILDGHGSHVTEEFLWECYDNNIYLLFLPAHASHVLQPLDVAVFGPLKRAYRRLLLDLVSVADDSHVGKITFLYTYDKARREAITKSNAIAGFKATGLWPVNLAKVLMNPMVTETPSPAVTANLPAKEQHSSLLKTPQSSVQLRRALDLVPASATQDPTIRLLFRKIGSQLDRHNFNIEQQNRQISVLQRENEENRPKRRKKVIYNPNAEFAKIPAIKKAREQMWRTLQPERTANRVKKLKLEDLCTQFHLNIH
;
A
#
# COMPACT_ATOMS: atom_id res chain seq x y z
N MET A 1 26.14 -11.41 23.14
CA MET A 1 27.32 -10.78 23.77
C MET A 1 27.29 -9.24 23.72
N LEU A 2 26.83 -8.58 22.64
CA LEU A 2 26.81 -7.10 22.52
C LEU A 2 26.04 -6.34 23.61
N LEU A 3 24.84 -6.80 23.99
CA LEU A 3 24.02 -6.13 25.03
C LEU A 3 24.68 -6.09 26.41
N MET A 4 25.72 -6.90 26.64
CA MET A 4 26.47 -6.94 27.90
C MET A 4 27.72 -6.03 27.89
N MET A 5 28.04 -5.38 26.77
CA MET A 5 29.12 -4.41 26.70
C MET A 5 28.85 -3.27 27.69
N PRO A 6 29.83 -2.86 28.52
CA PRO A 6 29.63 -1.82 29.54
C PRO A 6 29.03 -0.53 28.98
N ALA A 7 29.51 -0.07 27.83
CA ALA A 7 29.01 1.12 27.16
C ALA A 7 27.52 1.04 26.79
N ILE A 8 27.06 -0.12 26.28
CA ILE A 8 25.65 -0.34 25.92
C ILE A 8 24.79 -0.53 27.17
N ARG A 9 25.32 -1.16 28.22
CA ARG A 9 24.59 -1.37 29.48
C ARG A 9 24.28 -0.06 30.21
N LEU A 10 25.16 0.93 30.09
CA LEU A 10 25.00 2.27 30.69
C LEU A 10 23.96 3.16 29.99
N VAL A 11 23.52 2.79 28.77
CA VAL A 11 22.48 3.54 28.07
C VAL A 11 21.17 3.46 28.85
N LYS A 12 20.67 4.63 29.27
CA LYS A 12 19.39 4.79 29.98
C LYS A 12 18.23 4.23 29.19
N GLN A 13 17.17 3.79 29.86
CA GLN A 13 15.94 3.28 29.23
C GLN A 13 15.38 4.26 28.18
N GLY A 14 15.30 5.55 28.51
CA GLY A 14 14.77 6.59 27.62
C GLY A 14 15.57 6.78 26.33
N ASN A 15 16.82 6.30 26.29
CA ASN A 15 17.74 6.50 25.18
C ASN A 15 17.93 5.23 24.34
N ARG A 16 17.06 4.23 24.49
CA ARG A 16 17.06 2.99 23.71
C ARG A 16 15.93 3.01 22.70
N TYR A 17 16.27 2.87 21.43
CA TYR A 17 15.35 2.98 20.32
C TYR A 17 15.46 1.78 19.39
N ASN A 18 14.33 1.32 18.88
CA ASN A 18 14.24 0.31 17.84
C ASN A 18 13.57 0.91 16.61
N VAL A 19 14.18 0.72 15.45
CA VAL A 19 13.68 1.14 14.15
C VAL A 19 13.51 -0.08 13.25
N ASP A 20 12.42 -0.09 12.50
CA ASP A 20 12.15 -1.14 11.51
C ASP A 20 11.18 -0.64 10.42
N GLU A 21 11.11 -1.41 9.35
CA GLU A 21 10.37 -1.11 8.13
C GLU A 21 9.12 -1.98 8.02
N VAL A 22 7.99 -1.34 7.75
CA VAL A 22 6.76 -2.06 7.44
C VAL A 22 6.31 -1.77 6.01
N GLY A 23 6.17 -2.83 5.21
CA GLY A 23 5.48 -2.78 3.93
C GLY A 23 3.97 -2.87 4.13
N MET A 24 3.23 -1.89 3.61
CA MET A 24 1.78 -1.84 3.64
C MET A 24 1.22 -1.76 2.22
N MET A 25 0.23 -2.58 1.91
CA MET A 25 -0.44 -2.54 0.61
C MET A 25 -1.44 -1.38 0.57
N GLU A 26 -1.44 -0.61 -0.52
CA GLU A 26 -2.37 0.49 -0.75
C GLU A 26 -3.82 0.00 -0.82
N GLY A 27 -4.05 -1.09 -1.56
CA GLY A 27 -5.35 -1.74 -1.69
C GLY A 27 -5.58 -2.85 -0.67
N ILE A 28 -6.76 -3.49 -0.78
CA ILE A 28 -7.11 -4.64 0.05
C ILE A 28 -6.38 -5.86 -0.50
N GLY A 29 -5.58 -6.51 0.35
CA GLY A 29 -5.15 -7.89 0.13
C GLY A 29 -5.92 -8.81 1.07
N MET A 30 -6.95 -9.50 0.56
CA MET A 30 -7.65 -10.53 1.35
C MET A 30 -6.93 -11.86 1.23
N ASN A 31 -6.41 -12.36 2.34
CA ASN A 31 -6.21 -13.79 2.56
C ASN A 31 -7.37 -14.27 3.44
N GLY A 32 -8.51 -14.59 2.81
CA GLY A 32 -9.70 -15.07 3.49
C GLY A 32 -9.82 -16.60 3.42
N LEU A 33 -10.50 -17.19 4.39
CA LEU A 33 -11.07 -18.53 4.24
C LEU A 33 -12.32 -18.38 3.38
N PHE A 34 -12.36 -19.07 2.24
CA PHE A 34 -13.50 -19.02 1.32
C PHE A 34 -14.24 -20.36 1.37
N LEU A 35 -15.54 -20.30 1.64
CA LEU A 35 -16.44 -21.43 1.43
C LEU A 35 -16.84 -21.44 -0.04
N GLY A 36 -16.28 -22.39 -0.79
CA GLY A 36 -16.55 -22.60 -2.20
C GLY A 36 -17.20 -23.96 -2.44
N HIS A 37 -17.97 -24.06 -3.52
CA HIS A 37 -18.46 -25.34 -4.01
C HIS A 37 -17.28 -26.26 -4.36
N GLN A 38 -17.32 -27.54 -3.96
CA GLN A 38 -16.21 -28.51 -4.07
C GLN A 38 -15.62 -28.60 -5.49
N SER A 39 -16.41 -28.34 -6.54
CA SER A 39 -15.95 -28.36 -7.93
C SER A 39 -15.16 -27.12 -8.40
N LYS A 40 -15.13 -26.04 -7.62
CA LYS A 40 -14.37 -24.81 -7.95
C LYS A 40 -13.05 -24.78 -7.17
N LYS A 41 -11.95 -25.03 -7.87
CA LYS A 41 -10.59 -24.99 -7.30
C LYS A 41 -10.06 -23.58 -7.03
N SER A 42 -10.60 -22.56 -7.70
CA SER A 42 -10.24 -21.16 -7.49
C SER A 42 -11.40 -20.22 -7.83
N VAL A 43 -11.43 -19.07 -7.16
CA VAL A 43 -12.37 -17.97 -7.42
C VAL A 43 -11.56 -16.69 -7.62
N LEU A 44 -11.71 -16.05 -8.78
CA LEU A 44 -11.11 -14.75 -9.05
C LEU A 44 -12.01 -13.66 -8.48
N ILE A 45 -11.55 -13.00 -7.43
CA ILE A 45 -12.24 -11.84 -6.84
C ILE A 45 -11.60 -10.58 -7.42
N ARG A 46 -12.40 -9.75 -8.10
CA ARG A 46 -11.99 -8.39 -8.45
C ARG A 46 -11.99 -7.56 -7.17
N GLN A 47 -10.85 -6.99 -6.82
CA GLN A 47 -10.71 -6.09 -5.67
C GLN A 47 -10.44 -4.67 -6.17
N PRO A 48 -11.21 -3.67 -5.68
CA PRO A 48 -10.87 -2.27 -5.88
C PRO A 48 -9.54 -1.94 -5.19
N GLY A 49 -8.76 -1.06 -5.80
CA GLY A 49 -7.52 -0.54 -5.22
C GLY A 49 -6.23 -1.12 -5.81
N SER A 50 -5.14 -0.40 -5.58
CA SER A 50 -3.82 -0.71 -6.12
C SER A 50 -3.12 -1.81 -5.31
N ARG A 51 -2.49 -2.78 -5.97
CA ARG A 51 -1.54 -3.72 -5.32
C ARG A 51 -0.17 -3.10 -5.04
N ALA A 52 -0.04 -1.79 -5.17
CA ALA A 52 1.19 -1.09 -4.84
C ALA A 52 1.47 -1.21 -3.34
N TRP A 53 2.74 -1.46 -3.02
CA TRP A 53 3.25 -1.43 -1.66
C TRP A 53 3.83 -0.05 -1.35
N ILE A 54 3.61 0.40 -0.13
CA ILE A 54 4.18 1.61 0.44
C ILE A 54 4.98 1.16 1.67
N THR A 55 6.22 1.61 1.76
CA THR A 55 7.11 1.28 2.87
C THR A 55 7.09 2.41 3.88
N ILE A 56 6.99 2.09 5.17
CA ILE A 56 7.00 3.06 6.25
C ILE A 56 8.09 2.66 7.23
N LEU A 57 8.95 3.62 7.56
CA LEU A 57 9.97 3.47 8.60
C LEU A 57 9.37 3.99 9.92
N GLU A 58 9.29 3.12 10.91
CA GLU A 58 8.76 3.40 12.24
C GLU A 58 9.86 3.25 13.29
N CYS A 59 9.82 4.09 14.32
CA CYS A 59 10.81 4.03 15.39
C CYS A 59 10.17 4.29 16.76
N ILE A 60 10.49 3.43 17.73
CA ILE A 60 9.94 3.44 19.09
C ILE A 60 11.05 3.35 20.13
N SER A 61 10.82 3.91 21.32
CA SER A 61 11.73 3.81 22.46
C SER A 61 11.30 2.76 23.48
N ALA A 62 12.23 2.33 24.34
CA ALA A 62 11.94 1.45 25.47
C ALA A 62 11.07 2.08 26.58
N THR A 63 10.84 3.40 26.53
CA THR A 63 9.86 4.12 27.38
C THR A 63 8.52 4.33 26.69
N GLY A 64 8.39 3.85 25.44
CA GLY A 64 7.20 3.96 24.61
C GLY A 64 7.02 5.31 23.92
N LYS A 65 8.09 6.09 23.75
CA LYS A 65 8.11 7.23 22.82
C LYS A 65 8.00 6.68 21.40
N VAL A 66 7.17 7.32 20.58
CA VAL A 66 7.00 6.98 19.17
C VAL A 66 7.52 8.16 18.36
N LEU A 67 8.46 7.93 17.46
CA LEU A 67 8.98 8.97 16.56
C LEU A 67 8.00 9.20 15.41
N ARG A 68 8.18 10.30 14.67
CA ARG A 68 7.45 10.53 13.42
C ARG A 68 7.76 9.46 12.36
N PRO A 69 6.76 9.03 11.57
CA PRO A 69 6.96 8.05 10.53
C PRO A 69 7.64 8.67 9.30
N THR A 70 8.40 7.85 8.56
CA THR A 70 8.88 8.21 7.23
C THR A 70 8.23 7.32 6.18
N VAL A 71 7.42 7.90 5.29
CA VAL A 71 6.69 7.17 4.25
C VAL A 71 7.48 7.22 2.95
N ILE A 72 7.77 6.06 2.39
CA ILE A 72 8.53 5.88 1.16
C ILE A 72 7.59 5.34 0.08
N PHE A 73 7.23 6.21 -0.88
CA PHE A 73 6.47 5.79 -2.05
C PHE A 73 7.37 5.18 -3.12
N LYS A 74 6.88 4.15 -3.82
CA LYS A 74 7.53 3.68 -5.04
C LYS A 74 7.45 4.74 -6.13
N GLY A 75 8.60 5.15 -6.67
CA GLY A 75 8.70 6.12 -7.76
C GLY A 75 9.97 6.97 -7.68
N LYS A 76 10.11 7.91 -8.63
CA LYS A 76 11.29 8.79 -8.72
C LYS A 76 11.19 10.05 -7.87
N THR A 77 9.99 10.58 -7.69
CA THR A 77 9.75 11.86 -7.02
C THR A 77 8.40 11.87 -6.34
N VAL A 78 8.32 12.53 -5.18
CA VAL A 78 7.06 12.81 -4.50
C VAL A 78 6.21 13.74 -5.39
N GLN A 79 4.96 13.36 -5.60
CA GLN A 79 4.00 14.12 -6.41
C GLN A 79 2.88 14.62 -5.51
N GLN A 80 2.46 15.86 -5.70
CA GLN A 80 1.42 16.49 -4.88
C GLN A 80 0.08 15.74 -4.88
N GLN A 81 -0.23 15.02 -5.97
CA GLN A 81 -1.45 14.23 -6.12
C GLN A 81 -1.51 13.01 -5.20
N HIS A 82 -0.40 12.64 -4.55
CA HIS A 82 -0.39 11.54 -3.59
C HIS A 82 -1.05 11.94 -2.26
N PHE A 83 -1.34 13.23 -2.07
CA PHE A 83 -1.77 13.79 -0.79
C PHE A 83 -3.18 14.38 -0.86
N PRO A 84 -3.94 14.31 0.25
CA PRO A 84 -5.24 14.96 0.39
C PRO A 84 -5.18 16.49 0.31
N GLU A 85 -6.35 17.12 0.38
CA GLU A 85 -6.46 18.58 0.52
C GLU A 85 -6.08 19.06 1.90
N ASP A 86 -6.66 18.44 2.92
CA ASP A 86 -6.25 18.61 4.30
C ASP A 86 -4.94 17.84 4.55
N LEU A 87 -3.93 18.54 5.02
CA LEU A 87 -2.58 17.99 5.25
C LEU A 87 -2.15 18.10 6.71
N ASP A 88 -2.96 18.72 7.57
CA ASP A 88 -2.49 19.14 8.89
C ASP A 88 -2.21 17.92 9.79
N PHE A 89 -2.95 16.82 9.60
CA PHE A 89 -2.68 15.55 10.29
C PHE A 89 -1.36 14.87 9.88
N LEU A 90 -0.72 15.33 8.80
CA LEU A 90 0.55 14.83 8.26
C LEU A 90 1.73 15.78 8.51
N ASP A 91 1.54 16.89 9.23
CA ASP A 91 2.57 17.94 9.40
C ASP A 91 3.87 17.40 10.00
N ASP A 92 3.77 16.41 10.89
CA ASP A 92 4.92 15.77 11.52
C ASP A 92 5.56 14.65 10.70
N TRP A 93 5.00 14.27 9.55
CA TRP A 93 5.45 13.12 8.76
C TRP A 93 6.51 13.51 7.74
N GLU A 94 7.40 12.56 7.45
CA GLU A 94 8.42 12.73 6.41
C GLU A 94 8.09 11.86 5.18
N PHE A 95 8.22 12.42 3.98
CA PHE A 95 7.89 11.71 2.74
C PHE A 95 9.09 11.59 1.81
N ALA A 96 9.29 10.40 1.26
CA ALA A 96 10.34 10.09 0.32
C ALA A 96 9.82 9.25 -0.85
N CYS A 97 10.68 9.10 -1.87
CA CYS A 97 10.45 8.17 -2.96
C CYS A 97 11.70 7.34 -3.22
N SER A 98 11.51 6.08 -3.62
CA SER A 98 12.57 5.24 -4.16
C SER A 98 12.06 4.42 -5.34
N ASP A 99 12.92 4.14 -6.32
CA ASP A 99 12.53 3.44 -7.55
C ASP A 99 11.90 2.07 -7.28
N LYS A 100 12.45 1.35 -6.30
CA LYS A 100 11.96 0.02 -5.91
C LYS A 100 10.88 0.07 -4.82
N GLY A 101 10.69 1.21 -4.13
CA GLY A 101 9.79 1.34 -2.99
C GLY A 101 10.38 0.83 -1.66
N TRP A 102 11.68 0.54 -1.61
CA TRP A 102 12.40 0.12 -0.40
C TRP A 102 13.31 1.24 0.10
N THR A 103 13.79 1.12 1.34
CA THR A 103 14.83 1.99 1.87
C THR A 103 16.12 1.84 1.06
N SER A 104 16.92 2.90 1.02
CA SER A 104 18.26 2.89 0.44
C SER A 104 19.25 3.46 1.45
N ASN A 105 20.54 3.15 1.29
CA ASN A 105 21.63 3.75 2.07
C ASN A 105 21.48 5.27 2.27
N LYS A 106 21.16 5.98 1.17
CA LYS A 106 20.98 7.43 1.20
C LYS A 106 19.78 7.84 2.04
N LEU A 107 18.65 7.14 1.90
CA LEU A 107 17.44 7.42 2.68
C LEU A 107 17.67 7.14 4.17
N ALA A 108 18.40 6.09 4.52
CA ALA A 108 18.76 5.77 5.91
C ALA A 108 19.60 6.89 6.54
N LEU A 109 20.61 7.41 5.82
CA LEU A 109 21.44 8.53 6.29
C LEU A 109 20.63 9.82 6.45
N VAL A 110 19.76 10.15 5.48
CA VAL A 110 18.87 11.32 5.57
C VAL A 110 17.91 11.16 6.76
N TRP A 111 17.37 9.96 6.98
CA TRP A 111 16.53 9.65 8.12
C TRP A 111 17.26 9.85 9.45
N LEU A 112 18.49 9.34 9.56
CA LEU A 112 19.31 9.51 10.76
C LEU A 112 19.49 11.00 11.10
N ARG A 113 19.90 11.81 10.13
CA ARG A 113 20.17 13.25 10.29
C ARG A 113 18.93 14.09 10.54
N LYS A 114 17.82 13.80 9.84
CA LYS A 114 16.63 14.67 9.84
C LYS A 114 15.55 14.23 10.83
N VAL A 115 15.49 12.94 11.16
CA VAL A 115 14.45 12.37 12.02
C VAL A 115 15.04 11.90 13.34
N PHE A 116 15.97 10.94 13.31
CA PHE A 116 16.41 10.28 14.54
C PHE A 116 17.20 11.22 15.46
N ILE A 117 18.29 11.82 14.97
CA ILE A 117 19.17 12.67 15.78
C ILE A 117 18.40 13.84 16.43
N PRO A 118 17.60 14.63 15.68
CA PRO A 118 16.87 15.76 16.28
C PRO A 118 15.76 15.34 17.23
N SER A 119 15.11 14.20 16.98
CA SER A 119 13.94 13.76 17.78
C SER A 119 14.34 12.97 19.04
N THR A 120 15.62 12.64 19.21
CA THR A 120 16.10 11.79 20.31
C THR A 120 17.19 12.43 21.15
N GLN A 121 17.47 13.73 20.98
CA GLN A 121 18.51 14.38 21.79
C GLN A 121 18.23 14.20 23.29
N PRO A 122 19.20 13.66 24.05
CA PRO A 122 19.07 13.55 25.50
C PRO A 122 19.16 14.93 26.16
N GLU A 123 18.66 15.04 27.40
CA GLU A 123 18.78 16.27 28.21
C GLU A 123 20.24 16.68 28.39
N ASN A 124 21.12 15.70 28.58
CA ASN A 124 22.57 15.91 28.59
C ASN A 124 23.16 15.35 27.29
N PRO A 125 23.71 16.18 26.39
CA PRO A 125 24.28 15.76 25.11
C PRO A 125 25.38 14.69 25.20
N LYS A 126 26.04 14.54 26.35
CA LYS A 126 27.05 13.50 26.59
C LYS A 126 26.46 12.13 26.85
N GLU A 127 25.15 12.01 27.03
CA GLU A 127 24.50 10.73 27.27
C GLU A 127 24.42 9.90 26.00
N PRO A 128 24.82 8.61 26.08
CA PRO A 128 24.76 7.76 24.91
C PRO A 128 23.34 7.35 24.58
N ARG A 129 23.11 7.12 23.29
CA ARG A 129 21.88 6.53 22.74
C ARG A 129 22.18 5.18 22.15
N LEU A 130 21.19 4.29 22.15
CA LEU A 130 21.26 2.99 21.51
C LEU A 130 20.19 2.94 20.42
N LEU A 131 20.61 2.73 19.17
CA LEU A 131 19.74 2.47 18.04
C LEU A 131 19.85 1.00 17.64
N ILE A 132 18.71 0.31 17.69
CA ILE A 132 18.57 -1.12 17.43
C ILE A 132 17.86 -1.28 16.08
N LEU A 133 18.49 -1.99 15.15
CA LEU A 133 18.02 -2.14 13.77
C LEU A 133 18.22 -3.58 13.28
N ASP A 134 17.39 -4.01 12.33
CA ASP A 134 17.61 -5.31 11.67
C ASP A 134 18.91 -5.29 10.85
N GLY A 135 19.61 -6.42 10.87
CA GLY A 135 20.92 -6.63 10.25
C GLY A 135 20.88 -6.75 8.73
N HIS A 136 19.99 -6.03 8.05
CA HIS A 136 20.05 -5.92 6.60
C HIS A 136 21.22 -4.99 6.22
N GLY A 137 22.44 -5.52 6.29
CA GLY A 137 23.72 -4.82 6.13
C GLY A 137 23.91 -4.04 4.82
N SER A 138 22.92 -4.03 3.92
CA SER A 138 22.88 -3.16 2.75
C SER A 138 22.42 -1.73 3.02
N HIS A 139 22.13 -1.34 4.28
CA HIS A 139 21.59 -0.02 4.65
C HIS A 139 22.51 0.85 5.52
N VAL A 140 23.70 0.35 5.89
CA VAL A 140 24.65 1.08 6.73
C VAL A 140 25.92 1.37 5.94
N THR A 141 26.13 2.65 5.64
CA THR A 141 27.35 3.15 5.00
C THR A 141 28.35 3.66 6.04
N GLU A 142 29.58 3.89 5.62
CA GLU A 142 30.61 4.52 6.47
C GLU A 142 30.13 5.87 7.02
N GLU A 143 29.46 6.68 6.20
CA GLU A 143 28.91 7.97 6.63
C GLU A 143 27.82 7.80 7.68
N PHE A 144 27.00 6.75 7.59
CA PHE A 144 25.99 6.45 8.60
C PHE A 144 26.63 6.10 9.95
N LEU A 145 27.68 5.28 9.93
CA LEU A 145 28.45 4.95 11.12
C LEU A 145 29.11 6.19 11.72
N TRP A 146 29.71 7.03 10.89
CA TRP A 146 30.37 8.28 11.32
C TRP A 146 29.39 9.24 11.99
N GLU A 147 28.22 9.45 11.38
CA GLU A 147 27.16 10.28 11.96
C GLU A 147 26.68 9.75 13.31
N CYS A 148 26.56 8.42 13.45
CA CYS A 148 26.20 7.81 14.73
C CYS A 148 27.29 8.03 15.78
N TYR A 149 28.56 7.86 15.39
CA TYR A 149 29.70 8.07 16.28
C TYR A 149 29.78 9.51 16.79
N ASP A 150 29.69 10.50 15.89
CA ASP A 150 29.75 11.93 16.24
C ASP A 150 28.59 12.36 17.17
N ASN A 151 27.45 11.68 17.07
CA ASN A 151 26.27 11.96 17.88
C ASN A 151 26.13 11.05 19.13
N ASN A 152 27.17 10.29 19.50
CA ASN A 152 27.17 9.36 20.64
C ASN A 152 26.01 8.34 20.59
N ILE A 153 25.78 7.78 19.39
CA ILE A 153 24.77 6.76 19.12
C ILE A 153 25.49 5.43 18.89
N TYR A 154 25.26 4.47 19.79
CA TYR A 154 25.67 3.09 19.60
C TYR A 154 24.65 2.36 18.72
N LEU A 155 25.16 1.58 17.77
CA LEU A 155 24.35 0.73 16.91
C LEU A 155 24.35 -0.71 17.44
N LEU A 156 23.16 -1.31 17.47
CA LEU A 156 22.98 -2.73 17.74
C LEU A 156 22.24 -3.37 16.56
N PHE A 157 22.96 -4.19 15.82
CA PHE A 157 22.39 -5.01 14.74
C PHE A 157 21.81 -6.28 15.33
N LEU A 158 20.56 -6.58 14.99
CA LEU A 158 19.97 -7.85 15.36
C LEU A 158 20.50 -8.98 14.46
N PRO A 159 20.65 -10.21 15.00
CA PRO A 159 21.03 -11.36 14.20
C PRO A 159 20.05 -11.58 13.04
N ALA A 160 20.56 -12.01 11.89
CA ALA A 160 19.74 -12.35 10.75
C ALA A 160 18.69 -13.42 11.12
N HIS A 161 17.51 -13.32 10.51
CA HIS A 161 16.38 -14.23 10.70
C HIS A 161 15.82 -14.30 12.13
N ALA A 162 16.19 -13.38 13.02
CA ALA A 162 15.68 -13.34 14.40
C ALA A 162 14.59 -12.29 14.63
N SER A 163 14.04 -11.67 13.57
CA SER A 163 13.13 -10.53 13.68
C SER A 163 11.88 -10.83 14.51
N HIS A 164 11.28 -12.00 14.27
CA HIS A 164 10.13 -12.52 15.01
C HIS A 164 10.36 -12.79 16.51
N VAL A 165 11.62 -12.76 16.99
CA VAL A 165 11.99 -12.91 18.41
C VAL A 165 12.55 -11.64 19.00
N LEU A 166 13.36 -10.90 18.22
CA LEU A 166 14.21 -9.84 18.73
C LEU A 166 13.79 -8.44 18.29
N GLN A 167 12.96 -8.26 17.24
CA GLN A 167 12.51 -6.94 16.79
C GLN A 167 11.23 -6.50 17.54
N PRO A 168 11.31 -5.49 18.44
CA PRO A 168 10.14 -4.99 19.18
C PRO A 168 8.96 -4.62 18.28
N LEU A 169 9.24 -3.98 17.15
CA LEU A 169 8.23 -3.54 16.20
C LEU A 169 7.48 -4.75 15.59
N ASP A 170 8.18 -5.80 15.16
CA ASP A 170 7.55 -7.02 14.67
C ASP A 170 6.73 -7.75 15.73
N VAL A 171 7.32 -7.92 16.93
CA VAL A 171 6.74 -8.75 18.00
C VAL A 171 5.44 -8.18 18.56
N ALA A 172 5.34 -6.84 18.72
CA ALA A 172 4.23 -6.24 19.44
C ALA A 172 3.47 -5.13 18.69
N VAL A 173 4.02 -4.56 17.61
CA VAL A 173 3.47 -3.33 17.00
C VAL A 173 2.90 -3.58 15.60
N PHE A 174 3.67 -4.20 14.70
CA PHE A 174 3.29 -4.36 13.30
C PHE A 174 2.14 -5.35 13.10
N GLY A 175 2.00 -6.36 13.95
CA GLY A 175 0.84 -7.26 13.94
C GLY A 175 -0.49 -6.50 14.17
N PRO A 176 -0.65 -5.82 15.31
CA PRO A 176 -1.80 -4.94 15.58
C PRO A 176 -2.01 -3.86 14.51
N LEU A 177 -0.94 -3.21 14.05
CA LEU A 177 -1.01 -2.16 13.02
C LEU A 177 -1.60 -2.68 11.71
N LYS A 178 -1.08 -3.82 11.21
CA LYS A 178 -1.58 -4.45 9.99
C LYS A 178 -3.04 -4.89 10.15
N ARG A 179 -3.47 -5.29 11.35
CA ARG A 179 -4.87 -5.66 11.64
C ARG A 179 -5.79 -4.44 11.64
N ALA A 180 -5.42 -3.38 12.36
CA ALA A 180 -6.20 -2.14 12.42
C ALA A 180 -6.34 -1.51 11.04
N TYR A 181 -5.23 -1.44 10.28
CA TYR A 181 -5.24 -0.92 8.92
C TYR A 181 -6.19 -1.71 8.00
N ARG A 182 -6.11 -3.05 8.01
CA ARG A 182 -7.00 -3.89 7.20
C ARG A 182 -8.46 -3.71 7.56
N ARG A 183 -8.78 -3.62 8.86
CA ARG A 183 -10.15 -3.39 9.34
C ARG A 183 -10.68 -2.05 8.84
N LEU A 184 -9.94 -0.96 9.06
CA LEU A 184 -10.32 0.39 8.64
C LEU A 184 -10.43 0.52 7.12
N LEU A 185 -9.56 -0.17 6.37
CA LEU A 185 -9.61 -0.17 4.91
C LEU A 185 -10.86 -0.90 4.39
N LEU A 186 -11.26 -2.00 5.00
CA LEU A 186 -12.48 -2.73 4.65
C LEU A 186 -13.73 -1.86 4.87
N ASP A 187 -13.78 -1.11 5.96
CA ASP A 187 -14.88 -0.17 6.23
C ASP A 187 -14.99 0.90 5.13
N LEU A 188 -13.87 1.40 4.62
CA LEU A 188 -13.81 2.43 3.57
C LEU A 188 -14.12 1.94 2.15
N VAL A 189 -13.74 0.71 1.80
CA VAL A 189 -13.93 0.18 0.42
C VAL A 189 -15.39 -0.12 0.10
N SER A 190 -16.27 -0.16 1.10
CA SER A 190 -17.72 -0.13 0.84
C SER A 190 -18.19 1.15 0.13
N VAL A 191 -17.34 2.17 -0.02
CA VAL A 191 -17.74 3.53 -0.43
C VAL A 191 -17.01 4.10 -1.68
N ALA A 192 -15.86 3.59 -2.17
CA ALA A 192 -15.10 4.27 -3.24
C ALA A 192 -14.39 3.36 -4.28
N ASP A 193 -14.53 3.67 -5.58
CA ASP A 193 -14.13 2.85 -6.75
C ASP A 193 -13.08 3.51 -7.69
N ASP A 194 -12.14 4.32 -7.18
CA ASP A 194 -11.13 4.98 -8.04
C ASP A 194 -9.68 4.90 -7.52
N SER A 195 -8.73 4.81 -8.46
CA SER A 195 -7.31 4.49 -8.23
C SER A 195 -6.46 5.66 -7.72
N HIS A 196 -6.83 6.92 -8.03
CA HIS A 196 -6.13 8.11 -7.50
C HIS A 196 -6.47 8.37 -6.02
N VAL A 197 -7.58 7.80 -5.55
CA VAL A 197 -8.01 7.82 -4.16
C VAL A 197 -7.12 6.90 -3.30
N GLY A 198 -6.39 5.95 -3.89
CA GLY A 198 -5.69 4.90 -3.14
C GLY A 198 -4.59 5.42 -2.19
N LYS A 199 -3.72 6.34 -2.62
CA LYS A 199 -2.68 6.92 -1.72
C LYS A 199 -3.26 7.87 -0.67
N ILE A 200 -4.29 8.61 -1.03
CA ILE A 200 -4.97 9.52 -0.11
C ILE A 200 -5.68 8.70 0.98
N THR A 201 -6.47 7.70 0.56
CA THR A 201 -7.10 6.72 1.44
C THR A 201 -6.09 5.98 2.28
N PHE A 202 -4.96 5.57 1.69
CA PHE A 202 -3.86 4.97 2.42
C PHE A 202 -3.40 5.86 3.57
N LEU A 203 -3.09 7.14 3.30
CA LEU A 203 -2.57 8.06 4.31
C LEU A 203 -3.56 8.27 5.47
N TYR A 204 -4.85 8.49 5.16
CA TYR A 204 -5.89 8.60 6.19
C TYR A 204 -6.07 7.33 7.00
N THR A 205 -6.12 6.18 6.32
CA THR A 205 -6.33 4.88 6.96
C THR A 205 -5.13 4.50 7.82
N TYR A 206 -3.92 4.77 7.33
CA TYR A 206 -2.68 4.51 8.04
C TYR A 206 -2.53 5.41 9.26
N ASP A 207 -2.85 6.71 9.19
CA ASP A 207 -2.82 7.60 10.36
C ASP A 207 -3.73 7.07 11.48
N LYS A 208 -4.98 6.72 11.15
CA LYS A 208 -5.93 6.13 12.12
C LYS A 208 -5.40 4.81 12.70
N ALA A 209 -4.94 3.90 11.85
CA ALA A 209 -4.39 2.61 12.27
C ALA A 209 -3.14 2.78 13.15
N ARG A 210 -2.29 3.75 12.83
CA ARG A 210 -1.05 4.06 13.54
C ARG A 210 -1.34 4.55 14.95
N ARG A 211 -2.32 5.45 15.11
CA ARG A 211 -2.77 5.95 16.43
C ARG A 211 -3.37 4.84 17.29
N GLU A 212 -4.09 3.90 16.68
CA GLU A 212 -4.69 2.74 17.38
C GLU A 212 -3.65 1.69 17.80
N ALA A 213 -2.67 1.40 16.95
CA ALA A 213 -1.76 0.27 17.13
C ALA A 213 -0.39 0.63 17.72
N ILE A 214 0.19 1.77 17.36
CA ILE A 214 1.52 2.18 17.83
C ILE A 214 1.37 3.00 19.11
N THR A 215 0.95 2.31 20.18
CA THR A 215 0.73 2.92 21.49
C THR A 215 1.98 2.80 22.37
N LYS A 216 2.08 3.66 23.38
CA LYS A 216 3.11 3.58 24.43
C LYS A 216 3.17 2.19 25.06
N SER A 217 1.99 1.58 25.31
CA SER A 217 1.88 0.24 25.89
C SER A 217 2.47 -0.83 24.97
N ASN A 218 2.13 -0.82 23.68
CA ASN A 218 2.64 -1.80 22.72
C ASN A 218 4.15 -1.66 22.50
N ALA A 219 4.67 -0.44 22.48
CA ALA A 219 6.11 -0.20 22.41
C ALA A 219 6.86 -0.78 23.62
N ILE A 220 6.41 -0.49 24.85
CA ILE A 220 7.01 -1.05 26.07
C ILE A 220 6.88 -2.58 26.10
N ALA A 221 5.73 -3.12 25.72
CA ALA A 221 5.49 -4.55 25.64
C ALA A 221 6.44 -5.22 24.64
N GLY A 222 6.69 -4.62 23.48
CA GLY A 222 7.64 -5.09 22.48
C GLY A 222 9.05 -5.22 23.05
N PHE A 223 9.59 -4.16 23.66
CA PHE A 223 10.92 -4.20 24.29
C PHE A 223 11.03 -5.25 25.41
N LYS A 224 9.96 -5.41 26.21
CA LYS A 224 9.90 -6.41 27.28
C LYS A 224 9.80 -7.84 26.74
N ALA A 225 9.10 -8.03 25.62
CA ALA A 225 8.93 -9.33 24.99
C ALA A 225 10.25 -9.83 24.39
N THR A 226 10.97 -8.96 23.69
CA THR A 226 12.25 -9.27 23.03
C THR A 226 13.45 -9.32 23.98
N GLY A 227 13.26 -8.99 25.27
CA GLY A 227 14.35 -8.98 26.25
C GLY A 227 15.40 -7.91 25.99
N LEU A 228 15.14 -6.94 25.10
CA LEU A 228 16.01 -5.79 24.84
C LEU A 228 15.90 -4.75 25.96
N TRP A 229 14.72 -4.64 26.59
CA TRP A 229 14.55 -3.87 27.81
C TRP A 229 13.34 -4.31 28.66
N PRO A 230 13.51 -4.61 29.97
CA PRO A 230 14.78 -4.78 30.67
C PRO A 230 15.64 -5.87 30.00
N VAL A 231 16.96 -5.68 30.00
CA VAL A 231 17.88 -6.60 29.31
C VAL A 231 17.77 -7.99 29.95
N ASN A 232 17.29 -8.98 29.19
CA ASN A 232 17.12 -10.35 29.65
C ASN A 232 17.43 -11.34 28.51
N LEU A 233 18.65 -11.87 28.51
CA LEU A 233 19.09 -12.84 27.51
C LEU A 233 18.40 -14.20 27.67
N ALA A 234 18.14 -14.64 28.89
CA ALA A 234 17.53 -15.95 29.15
C ALA A 234 16.16 -16.06 28.46
N LYS A 235 15.37 -14.98 28.52
CA LYS A 235 14.06 -14.92 27.86
C LYS A 235 14.14 -15.11 26.34
N VAL A 236 15.18 -14.59 25.70
CA VAL A 236 15.39 -14.75 24.26
C VAL A 236 15.84 -16.17 23.94
N LEU A 237 16.82 -16.69 24.69
CA LEU A 237 17.41 -18.00 24.46
C LEU A 237 16.45 -19.16 24.75
N MET A 238 15.50 -18.96 25.67
CA MET A 238 14.46 -19.92 26.01
C MET A 238 13.24 -19.84 25.08
N ASN A 239 13.24 -18.96 24.06
CA ASN A 239 12.12 -18.86 23.13
C ASN A 239 12.08 -20.11 22.23
N PRO A 240 10.97 -20.87 22.19
CA PRO A 240 10.83 -22.09 21.38
C PRO A 240 11.16 -21.89 19.89
N MET A 241 10.93 -20.69 19.36
CA MET A 241 11.22 -20.34 17.96
C MET A 241 12.71 -20.26 17.64
N VAL A 242 13.59 -20.16 18.65
CA VAL A 242 15.05 -20.21 18.50
C VAL A 242 15.56 -21.66 18.51
N THR A 243 14.79 -22.59 19.08
CA THR A 243 15.19 -23.99 19.27
C THR A 243 14.76 -24.94 18.14
N GLU A 244 13.91 -24.49 17.20
CA GLU A 244 13.47 -25.31 16.07
C GLU A 244 14.10 -24.84 14.75
N THR A 245 15.17 -25.51 14.31
CA THR A 245 15.53 -25.53 12.88
C THR A 245 15.67 -26.96 12.36
N PRO A 246 14.61 -27.52 11.73
CA PRO A 246 14.78 -28.46 10.63
C PRO A 246 14.88 -27.67 9.32
N SER A 247 15.92 -27.98 8.53
CA SER A 247 16.16 -27.42 7.21
C SER A 247 14.98 -27.70 6.25
N PRO A 248 14.46 -26.72 5.49
CA PRO A 248 13.42 -26.99 4.50
C PRO A 248 14.04 -27.70 3.28
N ALA A 249 13.63 -28.95 3.05
CA ALA A 249 13.86 -29.63 1.79
C ALA A 249 13.09 -28.91 0.66
N VAL A 250 13.82 -28.41 -0.33
CA VAL A 250 13.25 -27.85 -1.56
C VAL A 250 12.68 -29.00 -2.39
N THR A 251 11.36 -29.13 -2.47
CA THR A 251 10.70 -29.99 -3.46
C THR A 251 10.15 -29.12 -4.59
N ALA A 252 10.76 -29.24 -5.76
CA ALA A 252 10.29 -28.59 -6.98
C ALA A 252 9.07 -29.37 -7.53
N ASN A 253 7.90 -28.74 -7.56
CA ASN A 253 6.74 -29.29 -8.25
C ASN A 253 6.67 -28.75 -9.69
N LEU A 254 6.68 -29.67 -10.66
CA LEU A 254 6.39 -29.42 -12.08
C LEU A 254 4.86 -29.21 -12.28
N PRO A 255 4.44 -28.36 -13.24
CA PRO A 255 3.02 -28.15 -13.52
C PRO A 255 2.41 -29.32 -14.31
N ALA A 256 1.30 -29.85 -13.82
CA ALA A 256 0.47 -30.82 -14.52
C ALA A 256 -0.39 -30.14 -15.60
N LYS A 257 -0.47 -30.76 -16.78
CA LYS A 257 -1.34 -30.38 -17.91
C LYS A 257 -2.83 -30.51 -17.51
N GLU A 258 -3.60 -29.45 -17.71
CA GLU A 258 -5.06 -29.50 -17.63
C GLU A 258 -5.65 -30.07 -18.92
N GLN A 259 -6.50 -31.09 -18.78
CA GLN A 259 -7.38 -31.59 -19.83
C GLN A 259 -8.67 -30.76 -19.86
N HIS A 260 -9.04 -30.30 -21.05
CA HIS A 260 -10.24 -29.53 -21.33
C HIS A 260 -11.53 -30.32 -21.04
N SER A 261 -12.46 -29.72 -20.28
CA SER A 261 -13.89 -30.10 -20.30
C SER A 261 -14.71 -28.90 -20.75
N SER A 262 -14.83 -28.75 -22.08
CA SER A 262 -15.54 -27.65 -22.73
C SER A 262 -16.93 -28.07 -23.19
N LEU A 263 -17.79 -28.52 -22.28
CA LEU A 263 -19.14 -28.93 -22.65
C LEU A 263 -20.17 -28.15 -21.83
N LEU A 264 -20.86 -27.25 -22.56
CA LEU A 264 -22.00 -26.41 -22.18
C LEU A 264 -21.65 -25.03 -21.58
N LYS A 265 -21.32 -24.08 -22.47
CA LYS A 265 -21.36 -22.63 -22.18
C LYS A 265 -22.81 -22.15 -22.21
N THR A 266 -23.24 -21.42 -21.17
CA THR A 266 -24.55 -20.76 -21.13
C THR A 266 -24.69 -19.79 -22.31
N PRO A 267 -25.73 -19.92 -23.15
CA PRO A 267 -25.93 -19.03 -24.30
C PRO A 267 -26.23 -17.61 -23.84
N GLN A 268 -25.49 -16.64 -24.38
CA GLN A 268 -25.60 -15.24 -23.97
C GLN A 268 -26.43 -14.40 -24.94
N SER A 269 -26.80 -14.93 -26.12
CA SER A 269 -27.64 -14.25 -27.12
C SER A 269 -28.61 -15.20 -27.79
N SER A 270 -29.61 -14.68 -28.48
CA SER A 270 -30.55 -15.52 -29.24
C SER A 270 -29.86 -16.37 -30.31
N VAL A 271 -28.77 -15.87 -30.91
CA VAL A 271 -27.96 -16.60 -31.90
C VAL A 271 -27.23 -17.77 -31.26
N GLN A 272 -26.65 -17.58 -30.08
CA GLN A 272 -25.98 -18.66 -29.34
C GLN A 272 -26.99 -19.67 -28.80
N LEU A 273 -28.17 -19.21 -28.39
CA LEU A 273 -29.26 -20.07 -27.95
C LEU A 273 -29.74 -20.96 -29.11
N ARG A 274 -29.90 -20.42 -30.32
CA ARG A 274 -30.25 -21.22 -31.51
C ARG A 274 -29.20 -22.30 -31.81
N ARG A 275 -27.92 -21.94 -31.82
CA ARG A 275 -26.82 -22.91 -32.03
C ARG A 275 -26.73 -23.98 -30.94
N ALA A 276 -27.07 -23.63 -29.69
CA ALA A 276 -27.12 -24.58 -28.59
C ALA A 276 -28.31 -25.54 -28.71
N LEU A 277 -29.43 -25.08 -29.29
CA LEU A 277 -30.63 -25.89 -29.53
C LEU A 277 -30.45 -26.89 -30.68
N ASP A 278 -29.57 -26.61 -31.63
CA ASP A 278 -29.20 -27.56 -32.70
C ASP A 278 -28.50 -28.82 -32.16
N LEU A 279 -27.98 -28.77 -30.92
CA LEU A 279 -27.34 -29.89 -30.21
C LEU A 279 -28.33 -30.72 -29.38
N VAL A 280 -29.59 -30.30 -29.27
CA VAL A 280 -30.63 -30.98 -28.49
C VAL A 280 -31.42 -31.93 -29.41
N PRO A 281 -31.70 -33.18 -29.01
CA PRO A 281 -32.42 -34.14 -29.84
C PRO A 281 -33.77 -33.61 -30.33
N ALA A 282 -34.07 -33.87 -31.61
CA ALA A 282 -35.20 -33.28 -32.35
C ALA A 282 -36.58 -33.58 -31.73
N SER A 283 -36.70 -34.61 -30.88
CA SER A 283 -37.91 -34.95 -30.15
C SER A 283 -38.32 -33.90 -29.11
N ALA A 284 -37.38 -33.14 -28.55
CA ALA A 284 -37.65 -32.10 -27.55
C ALA A 284 -37.90 -30.71 -28.17
N THR A 285 -37.38 -30.44 -29.36
CA THR A 285 -37.53 -29.15 -30.06
C THR A 285 -38.77 -29.09 -30.94
N GLN A 286 -39.50 -30.20 -31.10
CA GLN A 286 -40.69 -30.25 -31.93
C GLN A 286 -41.97 -29.67 -31.29
N ASP A 287 -42.05 -29.65 -29.96
CA ASP A 287 -43.20 -29.11 -29.20
C ASP A 287 -43.37 -27.59 -29.44
N PRO A 288 -44.53 -27.14 -29.96
CA PRO A 288 -44.83 -25.72 -30.19
C PRO A 288 -44.67 -24.84 -28.95
N THR A 289 -44.97 -25.36 -27.75
CA THR A 289 -44.89 -24.65 -26.47
C THR A 289 -43.43 -24.37 -26.10
N ILE A 290 -42.58 -25.38 -26.29
CA ILE A 290 -41.14 -25.31 -26.03
C ILE A 290 -40.46 -24.33 -27.00
N ARG A 291 -40.85 -24.32 -28.28
CA ARG A 291 -40.34 -23.34 -29.27
C ARG A 291 -40.69 -21.90 -28.91
N LEU A 292 -41.92 -21.66 -28.45
CA LEU A 292 -42.36 -20.33 -28.00
C LEU A 292 -41.55 -19.84 -26.80
N LEU A 293 -41.29 -20.73 -25.83
CA LEU A 293 -40.44 -20.44 -24.68
C LEU A 293 -39.02 -20.05 -25.10
N PHE A 294 -38.37 -20.82 -25.97
CA PHE A 294 -37.02 -20.50 -26.44
C PHE A 294 -36.95 -19.20 -27.24
N ARG A 295 -37.97 -18.90 -28.05
CA ARG A 295 -38.07 -17.60 -28.75
C ARG A 295 -38.16 -16.44 -27.78
N LYS A 296 -38.95 -16.58 -26.70
CA LYS A 296 -39.09 -15.56 -25.66
C LYS A 296 -37.80 -15.37 -24.87
N ILE A 297 -37.10 -16.45 -24.53
CA ILE A 297 -35.78 -16.41 -23.88
C ILE A 297 -34.75 -15.70 -24.77
N GLY A 298 -34.67 -16.06 -26.04
CA GLY A 298 -33.77 -15.40 -27.00
C GLY A 298 -34.02 -13.90 -27.12
N SER A 299 -35.29 -13.50 -27.23
CA SER A 299 -35.66 -12.07 -27.30
C SER A 299 -35.31 -11.31 -26.01
N GLN A 300 -35.46 -11.92 -24.83
CA GLN A 300 -35.06 -11.29 -23.58
C GLN A 300 -33.53 -11.19 -23.43
N LEU A 301 -32.78 -12.20 -23.86
CA LEU A 301 -31.32 -12.17 -23.88
C LEU A 301 -30.79 -11.04 -24.77
N ASP A 302 -31.35 -10.88 -25.96
CA ASP A 302 -30.93 -9.80 -26.87
C ASP A 302 -31.27 -8.42 -26.30
N ARG A 303 -32.45 -8.27 -25.69
CA ARG A 303 -32.84 -7.02 -25.00
C ARG A 303 -31.91 -6.70 -23.83
N HIS A 304 -31.53 -7.71 -23.06
CA HIS A 304 -30.61 -7.56 -21.94
C HIS A 304 -29.20 -7.16 -22.42
N ASN A 305 -28.70 -7.78 -23.49
CA ASN A 305 -27.42 -7.41 -24.10
C ASN A 305 -27.44 -5.98 -24.62
N PHE A 306 -28.53 -5.55 -25.25
CA PHE A 306 -28.70 -4.18 -25.70
C PHE A 306 -28.63 -3.17 -24.53
N ASN A 307 -29.31 -3.48 -23.42
CA ASN A 307 -29.24 -2.64 -22.21
C ASN A 307 -27.84 -2.60 -21.61
N ILE A 308 -27.15 -3.74 -21.54
CA ILE A 308 -25.75 -3.81 -21.10
C ILE A 308 -24.85 -2.97 -22.00
N GLU A 309 -25.01 -3.06 -23.32
CA GLU A 309 -24.24 -2.26 -24.26
C GLU A 309 -24.53 -0.76 -24.12
N GLN A 310 -25.79 -0.36 -23.92
CA GLN A 310 -26.12 1.03 -23.62
C GLN A 310 -25.47 1.52 -22.33
N GLN A 311 -25.56 0.74 -21.25
CA GLN A 311 -24.92 1.06 -19.97
C GLN A 311 -23.39 1.15 -20.11
N ASN A 312 -22.77 0.22 -20.84
CA ASN A 312 -21.34 0.23 -21.10
C ASN A 312 -20.93 1.45 -21.93
N ARG A 313 -21.74 1.87 -22.90
CA ARG A 313 -21.50 3.13 -23.65
C ARG A 313 -21.59 4.33 -22.72
N GLN A 314 -22.61 4.41 -21.87
CA GLN A 314 -22.77 5.51 -20.92
C GLN A 314 -21.61 5.56 -19.92
N ILE A 315 -21.18 4.40 -19.40
CA ILE A 315 -19.97 4.29 -18.56
C ILE A 315 -18.74 4.78 -19.31
N SER A 316 -18.56 4.40 -20.58
CA SER A 316 -17.41 4.84 -21.38
C SER A 316 -17.39 6.35 -21.64
N VAL A 317 -18.57 6.96 -21.85
CA VAL A 317 -18.70 8.41 -22.03
C VAL A 317 -18.40 9.13 -20.73
N LEU A 318 -19.01 8.71 -19.61
CA LEU A 318 -18.73 9.27 -18.28
C LEU A 318 -17.26 9.10 -17.90
N GLN A 319 -16.64 7.98 -18.24
CA GLN A 319 -15.20 7.76 -18.04
C GLN A 319 -14.36 8.74 -18.87
N ARG A 320 -14.71 9.00 -20.14
CA ARG A 320 -14.03 10.02 -20.96
C ARG A 320 -14.21 11.42 -20.43
N GLU A 321 -15.42 11.81 -20.06
CA GLU A 321 -15.69 13.13 -19.48
C GLU A 321 -14.91 13.33 -18.17
N ASN A 322 -14.81 12.28 -17.34
CA ASN A 322 -14.03 12.32 -16.12
C ASN A 322 -12.51 12.35 -16.39
N GLU A 323 -12.02 11.64 -17.43
CA GLU A 323 -10.63 11.72 -17.90
C GLU A 323 -10.27 13.08 -18.53
N GLU A 324 -11.22 13.74 -19.18
CA GLU A 324 -11.05 15.06 -19.76
C GLU A 324 -11.04 16.17 -18.70
N ASN A 325 -11.90 16.05 -17.69
CA ASN A 325 -11.98 16.99 -16.56
C ASN A 325 -10.93 16.74 -15.47
N ARG A 326 -10.23 15.60 -15.49
CA ARG A 326 -9.09 15.35 -14.60
C ARG A 326 -7.97 16.36 -14.87
N PRO A 327 -7.45 17.08 -13.87
CA PRO A 327 -6.34 18.00 -14.08
C PRO A 327 -5.09 17.24 -14.56
N LYS A 328 -4.78 17.37 -15.86
CA LYS A 328 -3.74 16.58 -16.56
C LYS A 328 -2.29 16.99 -16.23
N ARG A 329 -2.06 17.98 -15.35
CA ARG A 329 -0.71 18.49 -15.04
C ARG A 329 -0.29 18.11 -13.63
N ARG A 330 0.43 16.99 -13.51
CA ARG A 330 1.12 16.59 -12.28
C ARG A 330 2.33 17.48 -12.07
N LYS A 331 2.48 18.05 -10.87
CA LYS A 331 3.68 18.81 -10.49
C LYS A 331 4.46 18.01 -9.45
N LYS A 332 5.77 17.96 -9.69
CA LYS A 332 6.74 17.36 -8.79
C LYS A 332 6.94 18.30 -7.61
N VAL A 333 7.00 17.75 -6.40
CA VAL A 333 7.45 18.51 -5.24
C VAL A 333 8.94 18.75 -5.40
N ILE A 334 9.38 20.01 -5.30
CA ILE A 334 10.79 20.39 -5.47
C ILE A 334 11.49 20.20 -4.12
N TYR A 335 12.36 19.21 -4.06
CA TYR A 335 13.28 18.93 -2.95
C TYR A 335 14.45 18.09 -3.48
N ASN A 336 15.57 18.04 -2.76
CA ASN A 336 16.69 17.18 -3.14
C ASN A 336 16.50 15.78 -2.49
N PRO A 337 16.19 14.72 -3.25
CA PRO A 337 15.89 13.40 -2.68
C PRO A 337 17.06 12.76 -1.93
N ASN A 338 18.28 13.20 -2.23
CA ASN A 338 19.49 12.70 -1.59
C ASN A 338 19.91 13.50 -0.35
N ALA A 339 19.27 14.65 -0.08
CA ALA A 339 19.64 15.52 1.04
C ALA A 339 18.52 15.72 2.05
N GLU A 340 17.25 15.74 1.61
CA GLU A 340 16.11 16.05 2.46
C GLU A 340 14.86 15.24 2.07
N PHE A 341 13.90 15.16 2.99
CA PHE A 341 12.57 14.61 2.73
C PHE A 341 11.61 15.70 2.23
N ALA A 342 10.59 15.29 1.50
CA ALA A 342 9.49 16.18 1.15
C ALA A 342 8.60 16.39 2.38
N LYS A 343 8.55 17.63 2.86
CA LYS A 343 7.68 18.04 3.98
C LYS A 343 6.38 18.67 3.49
N ILE A 344 5.38 18.75 4.36
CA ILE A 344 4.07 19.36 4.06
C ILE A 344 4.18 20.78 3.48
N PRO A 345 5.03 21.70 3.98
CA PRO A 345 5.16 23.03 3.37
C PRO A 345 5.63 23.01 1.91
N ALA A 346 6.53 22.09 1.55
CA ALA A 346 6.99 21.93 0.17
C ALA A 346 5.88 21.37 -0.72
N ILE A 347 5.07 20.46 -0.18
CA ILE A 347 3.89 19.89 -0.86
C ILE A 347 2.82 20.97 -1.09
N LYS A 348 2.50 21.78 -0.06
CA LYS A 348 1.57 22.94 -0.14
C LYS A 348 2.05 23.92 -1.24
N LYS A 349 3.33 24.28 -1.25
CA LYS A 349 3.93 25.16 -2.28
C LYS A 349 3.83 24.58 -3.69
N ALA A 350 4.12 23.29 -3.89
CA ALA A 350 3.99 22.64 -5.20
C ALA A 350 2.55 22.69 -5.71
N ARG A 351 1.58 22.44 -4.81
CA ARG A 351 0.15 22.51 -5.08
C ARG A 351 -0.27 23.92 -5.48
N GLU A 352 0.06 24.94 -4.71
CA GLU A 352 -0.25 26.34 -5.06
C GLU A 352 0.29 26.74 -6.43
N GLN A 353 1.53 26.35 -6.74
CA GLN A 353 2.12 26.62 -8.05
C GLN A 353 1.42 25.85 -9.18
N MET A 354 0.87 24.66 -8.91
CA MET A 354 0.03 23.95 -9.87
C MET A 354 -1.28 24.73 -10.10
N TRP A 355 -1.96 25.17 -9.03
CA TRP A 355 -3.18 25.98 -9.11
C TRP A 355 -2.99 27.26 -9.92
N ARG A 356 -1.87 27.98 -9.69
CA ARG A 356 -1.49 29.17 -10.48
C ARG A 356 -1.27 28.86 -11.96
N THR A 357 -0.80 27.65 -12.29
CA THR A 357 -0.59 27.21 -13.68
C THR A 357 -1.90 26.78 -14.35
N LEU A 358 -2.84 26.23 -13.58
CA LEU A 358 -4.12 25.71 -14.09
C LEU A 358 -5.18 26.80 -14.29
N GLN A 359 -5.04 27.98 -13.68
CA GLN A 359 -5.97 29.14 -13.72
C GLN A 359 -7.42 28.74 -14.06
N PRO A 360 -8.22 28.35 -13.05
CA PRO A 360 -9.60 27.88 -13.26
C PRO A 360 -10.46 28.85 -14.06
N GLU A 361 -10.34 30.16 -13.83
CA GLU A 361 -11.11 31.19 -14.55
C GLU A 361 -10.77 31.29 -16.04
N ARG A 362 -9.49 31.15 -16.43
CA ARG A 362 -9.10 31.14 -17.85
C ARG A 362 -9.55 29.86 -18.54
N THR A 363 -9.54 28.74 -17.84
CA THR A 363 -10.01 27.44 -18.34
C THR A 363 -11.54 27.45 -18.47
N ALA A 364 -12.27 27.97 -17.48
CA ALA A 364 -13.72 28.16 -17.52
C ALA A 364 -14.15 29.17 -18.61
N ASN A 365 -13.41 30.26 -18.81
CA ASN A 365 -13.67 31.21 -19.90
C ASN A 365 -13.37 30.64 -21.29
N ARG A 366 -12.43 29.69 -21.40
CA ARG A 366 -12.13 28.96 -22.63
C ARG A 366 -13.20 27.92 -22.96
N VAL A 367 -13.75 27.25 -21.93
CA VAL A 367 -14.89 26.32 -22.05
C VAL A 367 -16.19 27.07 -22.36
N LYS A 368 -16.45 28.24 -21.74
CA LYS A 368 -17.60 29.09 -22.07
C LYS A 368 -17.53 29.71 -23.48
N LYS A 369 -16.32 29.89 -24.04
CA LYS A 369 -16.13 30.39 -25.42
C LYS A 369 -16.30 29.32 -26.49
N LEU A 370 -16.26 28.04 -26.14
CA LEU A 370 -16.59 26.95 -27.06
C LEU A 370 -18.11 26.87 -27.14
N LYS A 371 -18.69 27.36 -28.24
CA LYS A 371 -20.11 27.14 -28.52
C LYS A 371 -20.30 25.67 -28.86
N LEU A 372 -21.45 25.10 -28.48
CA LEU A 372 -21.80 23.70 -28.78
C LEU A 372 -21.70 23.36 -30.28
N GLU A 373 -21.82 24.39 -31.12
CA GLU A 373 -21.71 24.36 -32.58
C GLU A 373 -20.27 24.01 -33.06
N ASP A 374 -19.24 24.44 -32.32
CA ASP A 374 -17.82 24.23 -32.68
C ASP A 374 -17.32 22.80 -32.36
N LEU A 375 -18.04 22.07 -31.50
CA LEU A 375 -17.74 20.68 -31.14
C LEU A 375 -18.29 19.67 -32.16
N CYS A 376 -19.27 20.07 -32.98
CA CYS A 376 -19.89 19.21 -33.99
C CYS A 376 -19.13 19.18 -35.33
N THR A 377 -18.22 20.13 -35.59
CA THR A 377 -17.53 20.26 -36.89
C THR A 377 -16.28 19.39 -37.03
N GLN A 378 -15.82 18.70 -35.98
CA GLN A 378 -14.62 17.84 -36.03
C GLN A 378 -14.90 16.35 -36.22
N PHE A 379 -16.17 15.92 -36.34
CA PHE A 379 -16.54 14.53 -36.61
C PHE A 379 -17.43 14.38 -37.87
N HIS A 380 -17.10 15.06 -38.96
CA HIS A 380 -17.51 14.59 -40.29
C HIS A 380 -16.37 13.79 -40.93
N LEU A 381 -16.42 12.49 -40.66
CA LEU A 381 -15.77 11.48 -41.48
C LEU A 381 -16.29 11.56 -42.91
N ASN A 382 -15.36 11.57 -43.86
CA ASN A 382 -15.57 11.22 -45.25
C ASN A 382 -16.49 10.01 -45.38
N ILE A 383 -17.72 10.24 -45.85
CA ILE A 383 -18.55 9.25 -46.53
C ILE A 383 -19.30 9.97 -47.65
N HIS A 384 -18.61 10.27 -48.75
CA HIS A 384 -18.86 9.69 -50.08
C HIS A 384 -17.94 10.33 -51.12
#